data_AF-A0A015INF5-F1
#
_entry.id   AF-A0A015INF5-F1
#
_cell.length_a   1.000
_cell.length_b   1.000
_cell.length_c   1.000
_cell.angle_alpha   90.00
_cell.angle_beta   90.00
_cell.angle_gamma   90.00
#
_symmetry.space_group_name_H-M   'P 1'
#
loop_
_entity.id
_entity.type
_entity.pdbx_description
1 polymer ?
#
loop_
_entity_poly.entity_id
_entity_poly.type
_entity_poly.pdbx_seq_one_letter_code
_entity_poly.pdbx_strand_id
1 'polypeptide(L)'
;MTTESWSNYKLTNGIIYRQQINNPTSPDKTLEQQIEFYWSNIKDIINQTKKKCIPFSEYKKYTKHDRPLYLRQNNNKILTLRTILRKFSNTKINRIQGDHDKWKDYWKPWGILRQQILIIDVHFNAKRTIWLPVNLTIDNISDVKKDLQSLLRVIIVLHKKEEDLWTINNINKYINDRNNNLVHDQKRMINSILERKPQKITLDRLHYYDQQTNQFQFTNNPHIIAEQSNLHFQRLGKDLNEINNVKKYKSIQDLPLYWRSTYEPINNRDCKHMNSLSEDFSIEELSQVISSLPNNKAANISGITYEDIKHTHQDFREYIKQFFNYIMQVQIYPRDWLHAFLFPIPKPKAWDCKIENTRPIVLLETFQKLFVKILTQRINTTLTMYNLINENNQAGLTGQSTLQPLQVIQHIIESAYKDKKQLWIGLQDLSKAYDRVNLSLLKLALERLHFPDKITTLLIFLFSDRKNNVILPFGLSADYDVIQGIDQGEVISPILWIIYYDPMFSHLSQLTENLHITRIKKINNIYQPDTDLQIDYSSSVVGYLDDTSWFALELRMGQVRSG
;
A
#
# COMPACT_ATOMS: atom_id res chain seq x y z
N MET A 1 10.19 5.64 18.24
CA MET A 1 10.55 5.27 19.63
C MET A 1 11.93 4.63 19.62
N THR A 2 12.71 4.82 20.68
CA THR A 2 14.04 4.17 20.83
C THR A 2 13.86 2.71 21.28
N THR A 3 14.92 1.90 21.23
CA THR A 3 14.94 0.53 21.74
C THR A 3 14.54 0.46 23.22
N GLU A 4 15.07 1.37 24.03
CA GLU A 4 14.73 1.52 25.45
C GLU A 4 13.25 1.81 25.68
N SER A 5 12.66 2.72 24.88
CA SER A 5 11.24 3.03 24.98
C SER A 5 10.36 1.81 24.69
N TRP A 6 10.78 0.95 23.75
CA TRP A 6 10.05 -0.30 23.45
C TRP A 6 10.22 -1.37 24.52
N SER A 7 11.38 -1.45 25.18
CA SER A 7 11.58 -2.30 26.35
C SER A 7 10.67 -1.88 27.51
N ASN A 8 10.54 -0.57 27.76
CA ASN A 8 9.60 -0.04 28.76
C ASN A 8 8.14 -0.33 28.39
N TYR A 9 7.78 -0.19 27.11
CA TYR A 9 6.45 -0.55 26.61
C TYR A 9 6.12 -2.02 26.92
N LYS A 10 7.06 -2.94 26.64
CA LYS A 10 6.88 -4.37 26.91
C LYS A 10 6.64 -4.68 28.39
N LEU A 11 7.43 -4.07 29.29
CA LEU A 11 7.26 -4.26 30.74
C LEU A 11 5.91 -3.71 31.22
N THR A 12 5.58 -2.48 30.78
CA THR A 12 4.33 -1.81 31.14
C THR A 12 3.11 -2.60 30.65
N ASN A 13 3.18 -3.17 29.44
CA ASN A 13 2.13 -4.02 28.89
C ASN A 13 1.85 -5.24 29.78
N GLY A 14 2.91 -5.92 30.25
CA GLY A 14 2.76 -7.08 31.15
C GLY A 14 2.16 -6.71 32.51
N ILE A 15 2.53 -5.54 33.06
CA ILE A 15 1.96 -5.04 34.32
C ILE A 15 0.46 -4.77 34.17
N ILE A 16 0.06 -4.03 33.12
CA ILE A 16 -1.35 -3.69 32.86
C ILE A 16 -2.18 -4.96 32.66
N TYR A 17 -1.69 -5.89 31.85
CA TYR A 17 -2.36 -7.17 31.62
C TYR A 17 -2.62 -7.94 32.92
N ARG A 18 -1.59 -8.11 33.77
CA ARG A 18 -1.72 -8.81 35.06
C ARG A 18 -2.67 -8.11 36.03
N GLN A 19 -2.76 -6.79 35.98
CA GLN A 19 -3.71 -6.03 36.79
C GLN A 19 -5.16 -6.23 36.32
N GLN A 20 -5.40 -6.35 35.02
CA GLN A 20 -6.76 -6.49 34.48
C GLN A 20 -7.31 -7.92 34.56
N ILE A 21 -6.49 -8.95 34.39
CA ILE A 21 -6.98 -10.35 34.37
C ILE A 21 -7.35 -10.88 35.76
N ASN A 22 -6.93 -10.23 36.84
CA ASN A 22 -7.28 -10.59 38.22
C ASN A 22 -8.72 -10.18 38.63
N ASN A 23 -9.47 -9.53 37.73
CA ASN A 23 -10.87 -9.19 37.98
C ASN A 23 -11.78 -10.37 37.59
N PRO A 24 -12.63 -10.89 38.50
CA PRO A 24 -13.47 -12.05 38.22
C PRO A 24 -14.47 -11.74 37.09
N THR A 25 -14.51 -12.61 36.09
CA THR A 25 -15.50 -12.56 35.00
C THR A 25 -16.86 -13.08 35.46
N SER A 26 -17.94 -12.34 35.13
CA SER A 26 -19.32 -12.80 35.31
C SER A 26 -19.58 -14.13 34.58
N PRO A 27 -20.26 -15.12 35.20
CA PRO A 27 -20.36 -16.48 34.68
C PRO A 27 -21.34 -16.69 33.49
N ASP A 28 -22.17 -15.70 33.12
CA ASP A 28 -23.18 -15.86 32.06
C ASP A 28 -22.89 -14.98 30.83
N LYS A 29 -22.00 -15.43 29.94
CA LYS A 29 -21.77 -14.78 28.64
C LYS A 29 -22.11 -15.72 27.48
N THR A 30 -22.81 -15.22 26.47
CA THR A 30 -22.94 -15.93 25.18
C THR A 30 -21.59 -16.03 24.48
N LEU A 31 -21.48 -16.88 23.45
CA LEU A 31 -20.23 -17.04 22.68
C LEU A 31 -19.77 -15.71 22.07
N GLU A 32 -20.71 -14.94 21.53
CA GLU A 32 -20.47 -13.62 20.94
C GLU A 32 -20.03 -12.62 22.01
N GLN A 33 -20.70 -12.58 23.16
CA GLN A 33 -20.34 -11.70 24.27
C GLN A 33 -18.92 -12.01 24.80
N GLN A 34 -18.53 -13.28 24.78
CA GLN A 34 -17.20 -13.70 25.19
C GLN A 34 -16.12 -13.27 24.17
N ILE A 35 -16.37 -13.36 22.86
CA ILE A 35 -15.46 -12.81 21.84
C ILE A 35 -15.28 -11.31 22.01
N GLU A 36 -16.38 -10.57 22.15
CA GLU A 36 -16.34 -9.11 22.32
C GLU A 36 -15.60 -8.73 23.60
N PHE A 37 -15.74 -9.52 24.66
CA PHE A 37 -14.99 -9.33 25.90
C PHE A 37 -13.48 -9.50 25.71
N TYR A 38 -13.05 -10.59 25.06
CA TYR A 38 -11.63 -10.77 24.73
C TYR A 38 -11.09 -9.60 23.91
N TRP A 39 -11.82 -9.20 22.88
CA TRP A 39 -11.41 -8.12 21.99
C TRP A 39 -11.35 -6.77 22.71
N SER A 40 -12.35 -6.45 23.54
CA SER A 40 -12.36 -5.23 24.35
C SER A 40 -11.16 -5.17 25.30
N ASN A 41 -10.86 -6.28 25.99
CA ASN A 41 -9.71 -6.34 26.89
C ASN A 41 -8.39 -6.12 26.14
N ILE A 42 -8.22 -6.77 24.98
CA ILE A 42 -7.01 -6.59 24.15
C ILE A 42 -6.83 -5.12 23.77
N LYS A 43 -7.90 -4.46 23.28
CA LYS A 43 -7.87 -3.04 22.95
C LYS A 43 -7.51 -2.18 24.15
N ASP A 44 -8.13 -2.42 25.30
CA ASP A 44 -7.93 -1.64 26.51
C ASP A 44 -6.51 -1.75 27.04
N ILE A 45 -5.96 -2.98 27.10
CA ILE A 45 -4.58 -3.24 27.53
C ILE A 45 -3.61 -2.45 26.64
N ILE A 46 -3.77 -2.54 25.32
CA ILE A 46 -2.89 -1.86 24.36
C ILE A 46 -3.04 -0.35 24.50
N ASN A 47 -4.27 0.17 24.51
CA ASN A 47 -4.51 1.61 24.59
C ASN A 47 -3.99 2.22 25.90
N GLN A 48 -4.13 1.53 27.02
CA GLN A 48 -3.53 1.95 28.30
C GLN A 48 -2.01 1.91 28.26
N THR A 49 -1.42 0.88 27.64
CA THR A 49 0.03 0.78 27.46
C THR A 49 0.54 1.96 26.63
N LYS A 50 -0.12 2.25 25.49
CA LYS A 50 0.22 3.37 24.61
C LYS A 50 0.17 4.71 25.34
N LYS A 51 -0.91 4.96 26.07
CA LYS A 51 -1.09 6.20 26.86
C LYS A 51 0.04 6.43 27.88
N LYS A 52 0.60 5.37 28.46
CA LYS A 52 1.70 5.47 29.45
C LYS A 52 3.09 5.58 28.82
N CYS A 53 3.31 4.96 27.65
CA CYS A 53 4.67 4.78 27.11
C CYS A 53 4.96 5.58 25.84
N ILE A 54 3.95 5.95 25.07
CA ILE A 54 4.13 6.60 23.76
C ILE A 54 3.89 8.11 23.92
N PRO A 55 4.89 8.96 23.67
CA PRO A 55 4.72 10.40 23.74
C PRO A 55 3.80 10.90 22.63
N PHE A 56 2.81 11.72 22.99
CA PHE A 56 1.98 12.44 22.03
C PHE A 56 2.68 13.74 21.62
N SER A 57 2.79 13.99 20.31
CA SER A 57 3.22 15.28 19.77
C SER A 57 2.14 15.84 18.88
N GLU A 58 1.77 17.10 19.06
CA GLU A 58 0.92 17.80 18.09
C GLU A 58 1.62 17.87 16.73
N TYR A 59 0.94 17.38 15.70
CA TYR A 59 1.45 17.43 14.34
C TYR A 59 1.55 18.90 13.89
N LYS A 60 2.78 19.41 13.77
CA LYS A 60 3.06 20.70 13.15
C LYS A 60 3.17 20.51 11.64
N LYS A 61 2.32 21.19 10.87
CA LYS A 61 2.34 21.16 9.40
C LYS A 61 3.71 21.61 8.89
N TYR A 62 4.54 20.65 8.49
CA TYR A 62 5.88 20.92 7.98
C TYR A 62 5.80 21.46 6.55
N THR A 63 6.19 22.72 6.35
CA THR A 63 6.38 23.28 5.01
C THR A 63 7.77 22.87 4.51
N LYS A 64 7.80 21.99 3.49
CA LYS A 64 9.04 21.59 2.85
C LYS A 64 9.60 22.80 2.07
N HIS A 65 10.81 23.21 2.40
CA HIS A 65 11.52 24.25 1.66
C HIS A 65 12.65 23.62 0.85
N ASP A 66 12.78 24.00 -0.42
CA ASP A 66 13.82 23.44 -1.31
C ASP A 66 15.24 23.85 -0.92
N ARG A 67 15.38 24.95 -0.18
CA ARG A 67 16.66 25.49 0.29
C ARG A 67 16.74 25.51 1.82
N PRO A 68 17.92 25.20 2.40
CA PRO A 68 18.13 25.27 3.84
C PRO A 68 17.94 26.69 4.36
N LEU A 69 17.66 26.82 5.67
CA LEU A 69 17.31 28.09 6.30
C LEU A 69 18.40 29.16 6.11
N TYR A 70 19.68 28.80 6.27
CA TYR A 70 20.79 29.75 6.15
C TYR A 70 20.89 30.38 4.74
N LEU A 71 20.75 29.58 3.66
CA LEU A 71 20.74 30.12 2.29
C LEU A 71 19.53 31.04 2.04
N ARG A 72 18.37 30.71 2.62
CA ARG A 72 17.19 31.59 2.54
C ARG A 72 17.41 32.89 3.28
N GLN A 73 18.02 32.85 4.47
CA GLN A 73 18.40 34.03 5.23
C GLN A 73 19.42 34.90 4.48
N ASN A 74 20.38 34.29 3.79
CA ASN A 74 21.35 34.99 2.96
C ASN A 74 20.66 35.74 1.81
N ASN A 75 19.76 35.06 1.10
CA ASN A 75 19.00 35.68 0.01
C ASN A 75 18.13 36.85 0.51
N ASN A 76 17.47 36.70 1.67
CA ASN A 76 16.70 37.79 2.28
C ASN A 76 17.56 39.02 2.60
N LYS A 77 18.79 38.82 3.09
CA LYS A 77 19.75 39.90 3.35
C LYS A 77 20.22 40.58 2.06
N ILE A 78 20.44 39.82 0.98
CA ILE A 78 20.74 40.36 -0.36
C ILE A 78 19.58 41.22 -0.86
N LEU A 79 18.34 40.75 -0.75
CA LEU A 79 17.14 41.50 -1.14
C LEU A 79 16.99 42.79 -0.33
N THR A 80 17.29 42.74 0.97
CA THR A 80 17.30 43.92 1.85
C THR A 80 18.33 44.94 1.36
N LEU A 81 19.56 44.54 1.11
CA LEU A 81 20.62 45.43 0.61
C LEU A 81 20.29 46.01 -0.78
N ARG A 82 19.71 45.22 -1.68
CA ARG A 82 19.20 45.70 -2.98
C ARG A 82 18.10 46.74 -2.81
N THR A 83 17.21 46.56 -1.85
CA THR A 83 16.13 47.50 -1.53
C THR A 83 16.68 48.81 -0.99
N ILE A 84 17.72 48.75 -0.14
CA ILE A 84 18.45 49.93 0.33
C ILE A 84 19.13 50.65 -0.84
N LEU A 85 19.85 49.94 -1.70
CA LEU A 85 20.50 50.50 -2.89
C LEU A 85 19.52 51.17 -3.86
N ARG A 86 18.27 50.71 -3.97
CA ARG A 86 17.21 51.38 -4.75
C ARG A 86 16.85 52.77 -4.23
N LYS A 87 17.20 53.14 -2.99
CA LYS A 87 17.06 54.51 -2.48
C LYS A 87 18.15 55.45 -3.01
N PHE A 88 19.28 54.89 -3.47
CA PHE A 88 20.43 55.62 -4.04
C PHE A 88 20.37 55.76 -5.57
N SER A 89 19.20 55.55 -6.20
CA SER A 89 19.03 55.74 -7.64
C SER A 89 19.17 57.22 -8.00
N ASN A 90 19.88 57.53 -9.09
CA ASN A 90 20.13 58.91 -9.52
C ASN A 90 18.83 59.70 -9.72
N THR A 91 17.78 59.05 -10.25
CA THR A 91 16.45 59.65 -10.42
C THR A 91 15.78 60.07 -9.11
N LYS A 92 16.02 59.37 -8.00
CA LYS A 92 15.47 59.72 -6.68
C LYS A 92 16.31 60.77 -5.98
N ILE A 93 17.63 60.64 -6.07
CA ILE A 93 18.58 61.62 -5.49
C ILE A 93 18.41 62.98 -6.18
N ASN A 94 18.34 63.03 -7.51
CA ASN A 94 18.20 64.29 -8.25
C ASN A 94 16.86 65.00 -7.99
N ARG A 95 15.81 64.28 -7.56
CA ARG A 95 14.49 64.87 -7.21
C ARG A 95 14.47 65.57 -5.86
N ILE A 96 15.38 65.21 -4.97
CA ILE A 96 15.49 65.76 -3.61
C ILE A 96 16.72 66.66 -3.46
N GLN A 97 17.58 66.70 -4.46
CA GLN A 97 18.79 67.52 -4.47
C GLN A 97 18.40 69.00 -4.64
N GLY A 98 18.79 69.85 -3.67
CA GLY A 98 18.50 71.29 -3.66
C GLY A 98 17.40 71.74 -2.69
N ASP A 99 16.66 70.81 -2.07
CA ASP A 99 15.64 71.08 -1.05
C ASP A 99 16.04 70.41 0.27
N HIS A 100 16.46 71.22 1.25
CA HIS A 100 17.05 70.74 2.50
C HIS A 100 16.05 69.96 3.37
N ASP A 101 14.77 70.36 3.35
CA ASP A 101 13.72 69.69 4.13
C ASP A 101 13.35 68.34 3.50
N LYS A 102 13.19 68.30 2.16
CA LYS A 102 12.97 67.04 1.44
C LYS A 102 14.14 66.06 1.58
N TRP A 103 15.38 66.55 1.62
CA TRP A 103 16.57 65.71 1.84
C TRP A 103 16.56 65.06 3.24
N LYS A 104 16.30 65.87 4.27
CA LYS A 104 16.25 65.42 5.66
C LYS A 104 15.13 64.40 5.90
N ASP A 105 13.95 64.63 5.32
CA ASP A 105 12.81 63.73 5.43
C ASP A 105 13.04 62.40 4.71
N TYR A 106 13.60 62.43 3.49
CA TYR A 106 13.87 61.22 2.71
C TYR A 106 14.90 60.30 3.38
N TRP A 107 15.93 60.88 4.01
CA TRP A 107 16.99 60.15 4.72
C TRP A 107 16.76 59.99 6.23
N LYS A 108 15.61 60.42 6.78
CA LYS A 108 15.20 60.16 8.17
C LYS A 108 15.38 58.69 8.60
N PRO A 109 15.14 57.66 7.76
CA PRO A 109 15.36 56.26 8.12
C PRO A 109 16.83 55.81 8.10
N TRP A 110 17.79 56.65 7.70
CA TRP A 110 19.18 56.25 7.44
C TRP A 110 19.84 55.56 8.64
N GLY A 111 19.58 56.01 9.87
CA GLY A 111 20.12 55.37 11.07
C GLY A 111 19.74 53.88 11.20
N ILE A 112 18.49 53.53 10.88
CA ILE A 112 17.99 52.15 10.90
C ILE A 112 18.60 51.35 9.73
N LEU A 113 18.65 51.96 8.53
CA LEU A 113 19.22 51.31 7.35
C LEU A 113 20.72 51.01 7.54
N ARG A 114 21.46 51.91 8.20
CA ARG A 114 22.86 51.74 8.55
C ARG A 114 23.07 50.53 9.46
N GLN A 115 22.26 50.37 10.50
CA GLN A 115 22.31 49.20 11.38
C GLN A 115 22.04 47.90 10.61
N GLN A 116 21.04 47.91 9.70
CA GLN A 116 20.75 46.74 8.86
C GLN A 116 21.94 46.39 7.94
N ILE A 117 22.61 47.38 7.35
CA ILE A 117 23.79 47.15 6.51
C ILE A 117 24.93 46.53 7.33
N LEU A 118 25.19 47.03 8.54
CA LEU A 118 26.24 46.48 9.42
C LEU A 118 25.94 45.03 9.83
N ILE A 119 24.69 44.72 10.17
CA ILE A 119 24.26 43.34 10.47
C ILE A 119 24.50 42.42 9.27
N ILE A 120 24.22 42.92 8.05
CA ILE A 120 24.45 42.16 6.82
C ILE A 120 25.95 41.93 6.59
N ASP A 121 26.78 42.96 6.75
CA ASP A 121 28.23 42.88 6.57
C ASP A 121 28.89 41.87 7.52
N VAL A 122 28.51 41.92 8.81
CA VAL A 122 28.94 40.95 9.83
C VAL A 122 28.46 39.54 9.51
N HIS A 123 27.20 39.39 9.09
CA HIS A 123 26.62 38.08 8.77
C HIS A 123 27.39 37.35 7.66
N PHE A 124 27.82 38.07 6.63
CA PHE A 124 28.60 37.49 5.52
C PHE A 124 30.10 37.47 5.78
N ASN A 125 30.58 38.06 6.89
CA ASN A 125 31.99 38.22 7.21
C ASN A 125 32.78 38.76 6.00
N ALA A 126 32.27 39.82 5.36
CA ALA A 126 32.83 40.31 4.09
C ALA A 126 34.23 40.96 4.24
N LYS A 127 34.77 41.01 5.48
CA LYS A 127 36.11 41.53 5.85
C LYS A 127 36.43 42.92 5.28
N ARG A 128 35.42 43.70 4.91
CA ARG A 128 35.57 45.06 4.40
C ARG A 128 35.18 46.03 5.50
N THR A 129 36.08 46.95 5.83
CA THR A 129 35.76 48.11 6.64
C THR A 129 34.91 49.06 5.79
N ILE A 130 33.58 48.90 5.82
CA ILE A 130 32.67 49.82 5.14
C ILE A 130 32.50 51.04 6.03
N TRP A 131 32.91 52.20 5.53
CA TRP A 131 32.72 53.45 6.25
C TRP A 131 31.34 54.03 5.93
N LEU A 132 30.39 53.85 6.85
CA LEU A 132 29.04 54.42 6.74
C LEU A 132 28.94 55.69 7.60
N PRO A 133 28.80 56.88 6.99
CA PRO A 133 28.70 58.13 7.73
C PRO A 133 27.41 58.20 8.54
N VAL A 134 27.44 58.97 9.64
CA VAL A 134 26.26 59.22 10.49
C VAL A 134 25.19 59.98 9.71
N ASN A 135 25.59 60.95 8.88
CA ASN A 135 24.71 61.76 8.04
C ASN A 135 25.07 61.61 6.56
N LEU A 136 24.06 61.48 5.70
CA LEU A 136 24.26 61.51 4.25
C LEU A 136 24.24 62.95 3.74
N THR A 137 25.31 63.34 3.06
CA THR A 137 25.46 64.65 2.40
C THR A 137 25.60 64.45 0.89
N ILE A 138 25.47 65.52 0.13
CA ILE A 138 25.64 65.50 -1.33
C ILE A 138 27.06 65.03 -1.68
N ASP A 139 28.06 65.36 -0.86
CA ASP A 139 29.46 65.02 -1.11
C ASP A 139 29.77 63.54 -0.85
N ASN A 140 29.12 62.92 0.15
CA ASN A 140 29.44 61.53 0.54
C ASN A 140 28.52 60.47 -0.08
N ILE A 141 27.36 60.85 -0.63
CA ILE A 141 26.34 59.90 -1.11
C ILE A 141 26.84 59.01 -2.26
N SER A 142 27.71 59.55 -3.12
CA SER A 142 28.32 58.83 -4.24
C SER A 142 29.23 57.71 -3.73
N ASP A 143 30.05 58.00 -2.73
CA ASP A 143 31.01 57.03 -2.20
C ASP A 143 30.32 55.96 -1.35
N VAL A 144 29.33 56.34 -0.54
CA VAL A 144 28.47 55.36 0.16
C VAL A 144 27.76 54.44 -0.83
N LYS A 145 27.27 54.96 -1.95
CA LYS A 145 26.65 54.14 -3.00
C LYS A 145 27.65 53.14 -3.61
N LYS A 146 28.88 53.58 -3.91
CA LYS A 146 29.95 52.69 -4.43
C LYS A 146 30.29 51.59 -3.43
N ASP A 147 30.38 51.92 -2.15
CA ASP A 147 30.68 50.96 -1.09
C ASP A 147 29.56 49.92 -0.93
N LEU A 148 28.30 50.36 -0.92
CA LEU A 148 27.15 49.44 -0.87
C LEU A 148 27.06 48.56 -2.12
N GLN A 149 27.37 49.10 -3.31
CA GLN A 149 27.46 48.31 -4.55
C GLN A 149 28.58 47.27 -4.48
N SER A 150 29.74 47.64 -3.93
CA SER A 150 30.85 46.73 -3.73
C SER A 150 30.51 45.63 -2.71
N LEU A 151 29.89 46.00 -1.57
CA LEU A 151 29.40 45.05 -0.59
C LEU A 151 28.42 44.06 -1.22
N LEU A 152 27.46 44.56 -2.00
CA LEU A 152 26.50 43.69 -2.69
C LEU A 152 27.19 42.70 -3.63
N ARG A 153 28.20 43.12 -4.39
CA ARG A 153 28.98 42.22 -5.25
C ARG A 153 29.66 41.11 -4.46
N VAL A 154 30.34 41.46 -3.36
CA VAL A 154 31.03 40.50 -2.50
C VAL A 154 30.04 39.50 -1.90
N ILE A 155 28.93 39.98 -1.34
CA ILE A 155 27.89 39.14 -0.74
C ILE A 155 27.28 38.19 -1.78
N ILE A 156 27.03 38.65 -3.01
CA ILE A 156 26.50 37.79 -4.08
C ILE A 156 27.47 36.64 -4.36
N VAL A 157 28.78 36.92 -4.43
CA VAL A 157 29.81 35.89 -4.65
C VAL A 157 29.88 34.91 -3.48
N LEU A 158 29.86 35.40 -2.24
CA LEU A 158 29.87 34.56 -1.04
C LEU A 158 28.63 33.66 -0.95
N HIS A 159 27.45 34.24 -1.20
CA HIS A 159 26.20 33.47 -1.26
C HIS A 159 26.24 32.41 -2.35
N LYS A 160 26.77 32.75 -3.54
CA LYS A 160 26.88 31.80 -4.65
C LYS A 160 27.82 30.65 -4.30
N LYS A 161 28.97 30.93 -3.68
CA LYS A 161 29.90 29.91 -3.18
C LYS A 161 29.22 28.95 -2.19
N GLU A 162 28.44 29.46 -1.24
CA GLU A 162 27.70 28.60 -0.30
C GLU A 162 26.59 27.79 -0.97
N GLU A 163 25.92 28.34 -1.96
CA GLU A 163 24.90 27.64 -2.75
C GLU A 163 25.53 26.51 -3.57
N ASP A 164 26.69 26.74 -4.17
CA ASP A 164 27.43 25.74 -4.94
C ASP A 164 27.95 24.62 -4.03
N LEU A 165 28.51 24.95 -2.85
CA LEU A 165 28.90 23.97 -1.84
C LEU A 165 27.72 23.12 -1.37
N TRP A 166 26.58 23.74 -1.09
CA TRP A 166 25.35 23.03 -0.74
C TRP A 166 24.91 22.09 -1.87
N THR A 167 24.96 22.55 -3.12
CA THR A 167 24.59 21.77 -4.30
C THR A 167 25.48 20.54 -4.44
N ILE A 168 26.80 20.70 -4.35
CA ILE A 168 27.77 19.59 -4.38
C ILE A 168 27.50 18.58 -3.26
N ASN A 169 27.31 19.07 -2.03
CA ASN A 169 27.00 18.19 -0.90
C ASN A 169 25.70 17.42 -1.10
N ASN A 170 24.68 18.05 -1.69
CA ASN A 170 23.41 17.40 -1.96
C ASN A 170 23.55 16.34 -3.07
N ILE A 171 24.31 16.63 -4.13
CA ILE A 171 24.65 15.65 -5.19
C ILE A 171 25.35 14.44 -4.57
N ASN A 172 26.40 14.66 -3.78
CA ASN A 172 27.16 13.59 -3.13
C ASN A 172 26.28 12.77 -2.18
N LYS A 173 25.41 13.43 -1.42
CA LYS A 173 24.41 12.74 -0.58
C LYS A 173 23.51 11.83 -1.42
N TYR A 174 22.94 12.31 -2.52
CA TYR A 174 22.08 11.49 -3.38
C TYR A 174 22.82 10.39 -4.13
N ILE A 175 24.12 10.55 -4.41
CA ILE A 175 24.97 9.46 -4.92
C ILE A 175 25.11 8.38 -3.85
N ASN A 176 25.50 8.75 -2.63
CA ASN A 176 25.67 7.82 -1.52
C ASN A 176 24.36 7.10 -1.18
N ASP A 177 23.24 7.83 -1.13
CA ASP A 177 21.91 7.26 -0.89
C ASP A 177 21.55 6.24 -1.99
N ARG A 178 21.88 6.50 -3.26
CA ARG A 178 21.64 5.55 -4.37
C ARG A 178 22.52 4.30 -4.25
N ASN A 179 23.80 4.45 -3.92
CA ASN A 179 24.71 3.32 -3.70
C ASN A 179 24.22 2.45 -2.53
N ASN A 180 23.76 3.07 -1.44
CA ASN A 180 23.16 2.36 -0.32
C ASN A 180 21.87 1.63 -0.73
N ASN A 181 21.00 2.28 -1.51
CA ASN A 181 19.76 1.65 -2.00
C ASN A 181 20.05 0.46 -2.93
N LEU A 182 21.12 0.49 -3.74
CA LEU A 182 21.48 -0.62 -4.61
C LEU A 182 21.67 -1.93 -3.82
N VAL A 183 22.25 -1.84 -2.62
CA VAL A 183 22.52 -2.99 -1.75
C VAL A 183 21.32 -3.30 -0.84
N HIS A 184 20.71 -2.28 -0.25
CA HIS A 184 19.78 -2.45 0.87
C HIS A 184 18.29 -2.21 0.54
N ASP A 185 17.98 -1.52 -0.57
CA ASP A 185 16.59 -1.19 -0.98
C ASP A 185 16.49 -1.06 -2.50
N GLN A 186 16.58 -2.20 -3.19
CA GLN A 186 16.55 -2.27 -4.65
C GLN A 186 15.28 -1.65 -5.24
N LYS A 187 14.13 -1.72 -4.53
CA LYS A 187 12.89 -1.08 -4.96
C LYS A 187 13.03 0.44 -5.04
N ARG A 188 13.59 1.05 -4.00
CA ARG A 188 13.84 2.51 -3.99
C ARG A 188 14.86 2.92 -5.03
N MET A 189 15.89 2.09 -5.26
CA MET A 189 16.83 2.27 -6.35
C MET A 189 16.11 2.30 -7.71
N ILE A 190 15.35 1.25 -8.04
CA ILE A 190 14.63 1.12 -9.32
C ILE A 190 13.70 2.31 -9.54
N ASN A 191 12.94 2.71 -8.51
CA ASN A 191 12.07 3.88 -8.60
C ASN A 191 12.86 5.17 -8.86
N SER A 192 14.05 5.31 -8.26
CA SER A 192 14.91 6.47 -8.52
C SER A 192 15.45 6.48 -9.95
N ILE A 193 15.89 5.34 -10.49
CA ILE A 193 16.44 5.26 -11.86
C ILE A 193 15.37 5.49 -12.91
N LEU A 194 14.19 4.89 -12.71
CA LEU A 194 13.07 5.03 -13.62
C LEU A 194 12.29 6.34 -13.39
N GLU A 195 12.82 7.25 -12.57
CA GLU A 195 12.20 8.51 -12.16
C GLU A 195 10.74 8.37 -11.70
N ARG A 196 10.39 7.21 -11.16
CA ARG A 196 9.04 6.88 -10.70
C ARG A 196 8.75 7.67 -9.44
N LYS A 197 7.86 8.65 -9.55
CA LYS A 197 7.34 9.40 -8.42
C LYS A 197 6.06 8.72 -7.89
N PRO A 198 5.91 8.55 -6.56
CA PRO A 198 4.67 8.06 -5.99
C PRO A 198 3.53 9.01 -6.37
N GLN A 199 2.55 8.52 -7.12
CA GLN A 199 1.34 9.27 -7.40
C GLN A 199 0.47 9.31 -6.15
N LYS A 200 -0.17 10.45 -5.91
CA LYS A 200 -1.14 10.62 -4.83
C LYS A 200 -2.43 11.16 -5.41
N ILE A 201 -3.54 10.65 -4.92
CA ILE A 201 -4.88 11.17 -5.20
C ILE A 201 -5.35 11.92 -3.98
N THR A 202 -6.04 13.03 -4.21
CA THR A 202 -6.84 13.72 -3.20
C THR A 202 -8.26 13.74 -3.74
N LEU A 203 -9.20 13.09 -3.07
CA LEU A 203 -10.62 13.14 -3.44
C LEU A 203 -11.27 14.42 -2.91
N ASP A 204 -10.74 15.57 -3.30
CA ASP A 204 -11.34 16.88 -3.08
C ASP A 204 -12.21 17.33 -4.28
N ARG A 205 -12.20 16.54 -5.35
CA ARG A 205 -12.89 16.80 -6.62
C ARG A 205 -13.15 15.49 -7.37
N LEU A 206 -14.25 15.45 -8.12
CA LEU A 206 -14.69 14.24 -8.82
C LEU A 206 -15.39 14.58 -10.14
N HIS A 207 -15.05 13.83 -11.19
CA HIS A 207 -15.85 13.66 -12.40
C HIS A 207 -16.66 12.38 -12.21
N TYR A 208 -17.99 12.48 -12.24
CA TYR A 208 -18.88 11.32 -12.16
C TYR A 208 -19.94 11.38 -13.25
N TYR A 209 -20.47 10.23 -13.61
CA TYR A 209 -21.58 10.12 -14.56
C TYR A 209 -22.89 10.22 -13.80
N ASP A 210 -23.66 11.27 -14.05
CA ASP A 210 -24.98 11.43 -13.47
C ASP A 210 -26.02 10.68 -14.32
N GLN A 211 -26.62 9.65 -13.74
CA GLN A 211 -27.64 8.83 -14.40
C GLN A 211 -28.95 9.58 -14.65
N GLN A 212 -29.24 10.67 -13.91
CA GLN A 212 -30.47 11.44 -14.12
C GLN A 212 -30.35 12.38 -15.32
N THR A 213 -29.17 13.00 -15.49
CA THR A 213 -28.92 13.94 -16.59
C THR A 213 -28.21 13.29 -17.79
N ASN A 214 -27.79 12.02 -17.68
CA ASN A 214 -27.03 11.27 -18.68
C ASN A 214 -25.74 11.96 -19.15
N GLN A 215 -25.12 12.76 -18.28
CA GLN A 215 -23.93 13.54 -18.59
C GLN A 215 -22.85 13.39 -17.50
N PHE A 216 -21.59 13.57 -17.89
CA PHE A 216 -20.50 13.69 -16.93
C PHE A 216 -20.55 15.05 -16.25
N GLN A 217 -20.57 15.05 -14.92
CA GLN A 217 -20.54 16.26 -14.10
C GLN A 217 -19.25 16.33 -13.30
N PHE A 218 -18.76 17.55 -13.10
CA PHE A 218 -17.66 17.87 -12.20
C PHE A 218 -18.22 18.41 -10.89
N THR A 219 -17.71 17.91 -9.77
CA THR A 219 -18.08 18.41 -8.44
C THR A 219 -16.87 18.57 -7.53
N ASN A 220 -16.92 19.58 -6.68
CA ASN A 220 -16.05 19.80 -5.54
C ASN A 220 -16.84 19.78 -4.20
N ASN A 221 -18.13 19.40 -4.24
CA ASN A 221 -18.97 19.35 -3.05
C ASN A 221 -18.62 18.09 -2.22
N PRO A 222 -18.18 18.24 -0.96
CA PRO A 222 -17.82 17.12 -0.10
C PRO A 222 -18.90 16.03 0.02
N HIS A 223 -20.17 16.42 0.10
CA HIS A 223 -21.28 15.47 0.26
C HIS A 223 -21.48 14.62 -0.99
N ILE A 224 -21.47 15.24 -2.17
CA ILE A 224 -21.61 14.53 -3.44
C ILE A 224 -20.42 13.61 -3.66
N ILE A 225 -19.20 14.06 -3.36
CA ILE A 225 -17.99 13.24 -3.46
C ILE A 225 -18.09 12.00 -2.55
N ALA A 226 -18.56 12.16 -1.32
CA ALA A 226 -18.72 11.06 -0.38
C ALA A 226 -19.75 10.03 -0.86
N GLU A 227 -20.93 10.50 -1.30
CA GLU A 227 -21.99 9.65 -1.84
C GLU A 227 -21.52 8.88 -3.09
N GLN A 228 -20.94 9.59 -4.07
CA GLN A 228 -20.46 8.96 -5.30
C GLN A 228 -19.29 7.99 -5.05
N SER A 229 -18.46 8.27 -4.04
CA SER A 229 -17.40 7.33 -3.62
C SER A 229 -17.97 6.05 -3.05
N ASN A 230 -18.94 6.14 -2.14
CA ASN A 230 -19.63 4.99 -1.59
C ASN A 230 -20.32 4.18 -2.70
N LEU A 231 -21.07 4.84 -3.57
CA LEU A 231 -21.74 4.19 -4.71
C LEU A 231 -20.74 3.46 -5.62
N HIS A 232 -19.61 4.09 -5.93
CA HIS A 232 -18.59 3.49 -6.78
C HIS A 232 -18.00 2.20 -6.18
N PHE A 233 -17.59 2.25 -4.91
CA PHE A 233 -16.95 1.11 -4.25
C PHE A 233 -17.94 0.03 -3.80
N GLN A 234 -19.19 0.38 -3.55
CA GLN A 234 -20.25 -0.59 -3.30
C GLN A 234 -20.66 -1.33 -4.57
N ARG A 235 -20.84 -0.61 -5.68
CA ARG A 235 -21.36 -1.19 -6.92
C ARG A 235 -20.31 -1.88 -7.77
N LEU A 236 -19.04 -1.47 -7.66
CA LEU A 236 -17.93 -2.02 -8.43
C LEU A 236 -18.24 -2.07 -9.94
N GLY A 237 -19.02 -1.11 -10.45
CA GLY A 237 -19.40 -0.99 -11.84
C GLY A 237 -20.50 -1.94 -12.32
N LYS A 238 -21.25 -2.59 -11.41
CA LYS A 238 -22.50 -3.31 -11.72
C LYS A 238 -23.72 -2.47 -11.33
N ASP A 239 -24.88 -2.78 -11.89
CA ASP A 239 -26.15 -2.27 -11.37
C ASP A 239 -26.50 -2.94 -10.04
N LEU A 240 -27.17 -2.22 -9.14
CA LEU A 240 -27.62 -2.74 -7.84
C LEU A 240 -28.49 -3.99 -8.00
N ASN A 241 -29.32 -4.04 -9.05
CA ASN A 241 -30.15 -5.21 -9.34
C ASN A 241 -29.32 -6.44 -9.68
N GLU A 242 -28.26 -6.30 -10.48
CA GLU A 242 -27.36 -7.41 -10.82
C GLU A 242 -26.60 -7.91 -9.60
N ILE A 243 -26.20 -7.00 -8.71
CA ILE A 243 -25.49 -7.32 -7.47
C ILE A 243 -26.40 -8.07 -6.51
N ASN A 244 -27.63 -7.59 -6.32
CA ASN A 244 -28.59 -8.22 -5.41
C ASN A 244 -29.08 -9.57 -5.92
N ASN A 245 -29.07 -9.78 -7.24
CA ASN A 245 -29.50 -11.03 -7.88
C ASN A 245 -28.34 -11.98 -8.21
N VAL A 246 -27.15 -11.80 -7.62
CA VAL A 246 -26.04 -12.76 -7.80
C VAL A 246 -26.50 -14.14 -7.33
N LYS A 247 -26.47 -15.11 -8.24
CA LYS A 247 -26.87 -16.50 -7.96
C LYS A 247 -26.00 -17.08 -6.83
N LYS A 248 -26.66 -17.61 -5.81
CA LYS A 248 -26.04 -18.32 -4.68
C LYS A 248 -26.15 -19.82 -4.93
N TYR A 249 -25.05 -20.54 -4.69
CA TYR A 249 -24.97 -21.99 -4.83
C TYR A 249 -24.79 -22.61 -3.45
N LYS A 250 -25.79 -23.33 -2.95
CA LYS A 250 -25.73 -23.97 -1.64
C LYS A 250 -25.02 -25.31 -1.70
N SER A 251 -25.15 -26.01 -2.83
CA SER A 251 -24.51 -27.30 -3.06
C SER A 251 -24.13 -27.49 -4.53
N ILE A 252 -23.40 -28.56 -4.81
CA ILE A 252 -22.98 -28.95 -6.17
C ILE A 252 -24.20 -29.12 -7.10
N GLN A 253 -25.36 -29.52 -6.57
CA GLN A 253 -26.59 -29.69 -7.37
C GLN A 253 -27.13 -28.37 -7.95
N ASP A 254 -26.81 -27.21 -7.35
CA ASP A 254 -27.22 -25.90 -7.86
C ASP A 254 -26.40 -25.45 -9.08
N LEU A 255 -25.25 -26.11 -9.31
CA LEU A 255 -24.38 -25.85 -10.46
C LEU A 255 -24.98 -26.43 -11.75
N PRO A 256 -24.72 -25.80 -12.92
CA PRO A 256 -24.99 -26.41 -14.21
C PRO A 256 -24.37 -27.80 -14.30
N LEU A 257 -25.09 -28.75 -14.92
CA LEU A 257 -24.67 -30.16 -15.03
C LEU A 257 -23.22 -30.33 -15.48
N TYR A 258 -22.79 -29.53 -16.46
CA TYR A 258 -21.44 -29.53 -17.01
C TYR A 258 -20.33 -29.32 -15.96
N TRP A 259 -20.57 -28.53 -14.92
CA TRP A 259 -19.56 -28.16 -13.92
C TRP A 259 -19.60 -29.03 -12.65
N ARG A 260 -20.63 -29.87 -12.49
CA ARG A 260 -20.83 -30.60 -11.22
C ARG A 260 -19.65 -31.51 -10.88
N SER A 261 -19.21 -32.32 -11.84
CA SER A 261 -18.08 -33.25 -11.67
C SER A 261 -16.77 -32.52 -11.32
N THR A 262 -16.56 -31.31 -11.84
CA THR A 262 -15.38 -30.50 -11.55
C THR A 262 -15.30 -30.10 -10.08
N TYR A 263 -16.46 -29.84 -9.45
CA TYR A 263 -16.56 -29.39 -8.06
C TYR A 263 -16.69 -30.52 -7.04
N GLU A 264 -16.76 -31.77 -7.48
CA GLU A 264 -16.74 -32.93 -6.57
C GLU A 264 -15.41 -32.99 -5.80
N PRO A 265 -15.42 -33.43 -4.52
CA PRO A 265 -14.21 -33.55 -3.71
C PRO A 265 -13.12 -34.36 -4.40
N ILE A 266 -11.90 -33.83 -4.44
CA ILE A 266 -10.81 -34.50 -5.16
C ILE A 266 -10.46 -35.80 -4.44
N ASN A 267 -10.36 -36.90 -5.18
CA ASN A 267 -9.89 -38.16 -4.64
C ASN A 267 -8.35 -38.17 -4.55
N ASN A 268 -7.79 -37.51 -3.54
CA ASN A 268 -6.36 -37.52 -3.23
C ASN A 268 -6.14 -37.92 -1.77
N ARG A 269 -5.32 -38.96 -1.53
CA ARG A 269 -5.02 -39.48 -0.19
C ARG A 269 -4.40 -38.44 0.74
N ASP A 270 -3.73 -37.44 0.18
CA ASP A 270 -3.03 -36.41 0.94
C ASP A 270 -3.99 -35.31 1.42
N CYS A 271 -5.24 -35.28 0.93
CA CYS A 271 -6.30 -34.39 1.44
C CYS A 271 -6.62 -34.61 2.93
N LYS A 272 -6.32 -35.79 3.50
CA LYS A 272 -6.45 -36.04 4.95
C LYS A 272 -5.64 -35.05 5.81
N HIS A 273 -4.57 -34.49 5.25
CA HIS A 273 -3.72 -33.52 5.93
C HIS A 273 -4.37 -32.13 6.06
N MET A 274 -5.47 -31.87 5.37
CA MET A 274 -6.24 -30.63 5.52
C MET A 274 -6.88 -30.51 6.91
N ASN A 275 -7.10 -31.63 7.60
CA ASN A 275 -7.66 -31.64 8.96
C ASN A 275 -6.80 -30.91 9.99
N SER A 276 -5.46 -30.88 9.81
CA SER A 276 -4.56 -30.18 10.73
C SER A 276 -4.76 -28.67 10.74
N LEU A 277 -5.39 -28.10 9.71
CA LEU A 277 -5.71 -26.68 9.66
C LEU A 277 -6.63 -26.25 10.82
N SER A 278 -7.44 -27.17 11.36
CA SER A 278 -8.39 -26.94 12.46
C SER A 278 -7.80 -27.05 13.86
N GLU A 279 -6.52 -27.41 13.97
CA GLU A 279 -5.83 -27.50 15.26
C GLU A 279 -5.70 -26.12 15.92
N ASP A 280 -5.56 -26.10 17.24
CA ASP A 280 -5.34 -24.85 17.98
C ASP A 280 -4.00 -24.21 17.61
N PHE A 281 -3.91 -22.88 17.67
CA PHE A 281 -2.65 -22.17 17.47
C PHE A 281 -1.74 -22.34 18.68
N SER A 282 -0.47 -22.60 18.40
CA SER A 282 0.60 -22.61 19.40
C SER A 282 1.15 -21.20 19.67
N ILE A 283 1.83 -21.02 20.80
CA ILE A 283 2.45 -19.72 21.14
C ILE A 283 3.68 -19.45 20.26
N GLU A 284 4.35 -20.51 19.81
CA GLU A 284 5.48 -20.49 18.90
C GLU A 284 5.05 -19.93 17.54
N GLU A 285 3.95 -20.44 16.96
CA GLU A 285 3.38 -19.94 15.71
C GLU A 285 3.01 -18.46 15.83
N LEU A 286 2.29 -18.09 16.89
CA LEU A 286 1.91 -16.69 17.14
C LEU A 286 3.15 -15.79 17.24
N SER A 287 4.15 -16.21 18.01
CA SER A 287 5.37 -15.43 18.24
C SER A 287 6.21 -15.27 16.97
N GLN A 288 6.32 -16.33 16.16
CA GLN A 288 6.99 -16.30 14.87
C GLN A 288 6.31 -15.30 13.93
N VAL A 289 4.97 -15.36 13.82
CA VAL A 289 4.23 -14.41 12.97
C VAL A 289 4.41 -12.98 13.47
N ILE A 290 4.28 -12.72 14.77
CA ILE A 290 4.48 -11.39 15.36
C ILE A 290 5.86 -10.82 15.00
N SER A 291 6.92 -11.63 15.13
CA SER A 291 8.29 -11.20 14.80
C SER A 291 8.44 -10.79 13.33
N SER A 292 7.73 -11.47 12.43
CA SER A 292 7.77 -11.26 10.97
C SER A 292 6.90 -10.10 10.48
N LEU A 293 6.11 -9.46 11.35
CA LEU A 293 5.22 -8.38 10.93
C LEU A 293 6.02 -7.21 10.33
N PRO A 294 5.54 -6.52 9.29
CA PRO A 294 6.22 -5.35 8.77
C PRO A 294 6.03 -4.13 9.68
N ASN A 295 6.99 -3.21 9.69
CA ASN A 295 6.86 -1.92 10.39
C ASN A 295 6.26 -0.85 9.46
N ASN A 296 5.84 0.28 10.05
CA ASN A 296 5.30 1.47 9.41
C ASN A 296 4.06 1.20 8.56
N LYS A 297 3.18 0.32 9.05
CA LYS A 297 1.88 0.06 8.42
C LYS A 297 0.79 0.89 9.09
N ALA A 298 -0.18 1.32 8.29
CA ALA A 298 -1.35 2.03 8.80
C ALA A 298 -2.23 1.07 9.61
N ALA A 299 -2.75 1.56 10.73
CA ALA A 299 -3.77 0.89 11.52
C ALA A 299 -5.17 1.17 10.97
N ASN A 300 -6.15 0.36 11.39
CA ASN A 300 -7.58 0.61 11.18
C ASN A 300 -8.15 1.53 12.30
N ILE A 301 -9.48 1.56 12.45
CA ILE A 301 -10.27 2.27 13.46
C ILE A 301 -9.70 2.11 14.87
N SER A 302 -9.25 0.92 15.25
CA SER A 302 -8.67 0.68 16.57
C SER A 302 -7.41 1.51 16.87
N GLY A 303 -6.71 1.99 15.84
CA GLY A 303 -5.45 2.71 15.96
C GLY A 303 -4.29 1.84 16.45
N ILE A 304 -4.45 0.51 16.52
CA ILE A 304 -3.41 -0.44 16.94
C ILE A 304 -2.50 -0.77 15.75
N THR A 305 -1.20 -0.56 15.87
CA THR A 305 -0.22 -0.87 14.82
C THR A 305 0.48 -2.21 15.05
N TYR A 306 1.24 -2.69 14.06
CA TYR A 306 2.04 -3.91 14.23
C TYR A 306 3.14 -3.75 15.27
N GLU A 307 3.70 -2.56 15.43
CA GLU A 307 4.68 -2.25 16.46
C GLU A 307 4.09 -2.41 17.87
N ASP A 308 2.86 -1.97 18.08
CA ASP A 308 2.15 -2.14 19.36
C ASP A 308 2.08 -3.63 19.75
N ILE A 309 1.87 -4.52 18.77
CA ILE A 309 1.80 -5.97 18.96
C ILE A 309 3.19 -6.59 19.15
N LYS A 310 4.18 -6.19 18.34
CA LYS A 310 5.56 -6.72 18.41
C LYS A 310 6.18 -6.57 19.79
N HIS A 311 5.87 -5.47 20.47
CA HIS A 311 6.44 -5.15 21.77
C HIS A 311 5.56 -5.55 22.96
N THR A 312 4.55 -6.41 22.75
CA THR A 312 3.75 -7.01 23.83
C THR A 312 4.56 -7.95 24.71
N HIS A 313 4.14 -8.07 25.98
CA HIS A 313 4.68 -9.02 26.95
C HIS A 313 4.24 -10.45 26.64
N GLN A 314 5.05 -11.45 27.05
CA GLN A 314 4.77 -12.87 26.77
C GLN A 314 3.42 -13.32 27.36
N ASP A 315 3.13 -12.99 28.63
CA ASP A 315 1.85 -13.35 29.26
C ASP A 315 0.64 -12.77 28.50
N PHE A 316 0.77 -11.57 27.91
CA PHE A 316 -0.30 -10.99 27.10
C PHE A 316 -0.43 -11.70 25.75
N ARG A 317 0.67 -12.22 25.18
CA ARG A 317 0.62 -13.06 23.96
C ARG A 317 -0.10 -14.39 24.21
N GLU A 318 0.04 -14.98 25.39
CA GLU A 318 -0.75 -16.16 25.77
C GLU A 318 -2.25 -15.85 25.79
N TYR A 319 -2.64 -14.66 26.26
CA TYR A 319 -4.03 -14.20 26.20
C TYR A 319 -4.52 -13.99 24.77
N ILE A 320 -3.68 -13.43 23.90
CA ILE A 320 -3.97 -13.30 22.46
C ILE A 320 -4.16 -14.68 21.81
N LYS A 321 -3.32 -15.66 22.16
CA LYS A 321 -3.46 -17.05 21.69
C LYS A 321 -4.79 -17.65 22.13
N GLN A 322 -5.17 -17.49 23.40
CA GLN A 322 -6.48 -17.95 23.90
C GLN A 322 -7.63 -17.33 23.12
N PHE A 323 -7.57 -16.03 22.87
CA PHE A 323 -8.56 -15.33 22.04
C PHE A 323 -8.64 -15.89 20.62
N PHE A 324 -7.50 -16.13 19.96
CA PHE A 324 -7.50 -16.70 18.61
C PHE A 324 -8.01 -18.15 18.57
N ASN A 325 -7.67 -18.98 19.55
CA ASN A 325 -8.18 -20.34 19.64
C ASN A 325 -9.69 -20.34 19.96
N TYR A 326 -10.17 -19.35 20.72
CA TYR A 326 -11.60 -19.17 20.93
C TYR A 326 -12.33 -18.82 19.63
N ILE A 327 -11.79 -17.91 18.81
CA ILE A 327 -12.31 -17.63 17.45
C ILE A 327 -12.35 -18.93 16.62
N MET A 328 -11.28 -19.72 16.64
CA MET A 328 -11.24 -21.01 15.94
C MET A 328 -12.34 -21.96 16.45
N GLN A 329 -12.58 -22.00 17.75
CA GLN A 329 -13.60 -22.86 18.36
C GLN A 329 -15.02 -22.48 17.94
N VAL A 330 -15.38 -21.20 18.03
CA VAL A 330 -16.76 -20.74 17.86
C VAL A 330 -17.06 -20.21 16.45
N GLN A 331 -16.04 -20.02 15.61
CA GLN A 331 -16.13 -19.59 14.21
C GLN A 331 -16.72 -18.18 14.01
N ILE A 332 -16.57 -17.30 15.01
CA ILE A 332 -17.11 -15.93 15.00
C ILE A 332 -15.96 -14.93 15.20
N TYR A 333 -16.00 -13.82 14.46
CA TYR A 333 -15.08 -12.69 14.60
C TYR A 333 -15.70 -11.58 15.47
N PRO A 334 -14.87 -10.75 16.12
CA PRO A 334 -15.36 -9.52 16.74
C PRO A 334 -16.05 -8.61 15.73
N ARG A 335 -17.11 -7.92 16.14
CA ARG A 335 -17.89 -7.02 15.28
C ARG A 335 -17.05 -5.91 14.67
N ASP A 336 -16.07 -5.39 15.42
CA ASP A 336 -15.16 -4.36 14.90
C ASP A 336 -14.35 -4.84 13.70
N TRP A 337 -14.12 -6.15 13.53
CA TRP A 337 -13.38 -6.69 12.39
C TRP A 337 -14.23 -6.72 11.11
N LEU A 338 -15.55 -6.59 11.24
CA LEU A 338 -16.47 -6.46 10.08
C LEU A 338 -16.50 -5.03 9.53
N HIS A 339 -15.84 -4.07 10.20
CA HIS A 339 -15.79 -2.67 9.79
C HIS A 339 -14.37 -2.26 9.40
N ALA A 340 -14.22 -1.65 8.22
CA ALA A 340 -12.91 -1.19 7.77
C ALA A 340 -12.94 0.15 7.03
N PHE A 341 -11.79 0.81 7.02
CA PHE A 341 -11.61 2.02 6.22
C PHE A 341 -11.11 1.69 4.82
N LEU A 342 -11.73 2.28 3.80
CA LEU A 342 -11.26 2.24 2.43
C LEU A 342 -10.44 3.48 2.11
N PHE A 343 -9.20 3.27 1.68
CA PHE A 343 -8.32 4.31 1.15
C PHE A 343 -8.06 4.07 -0.34
N PRO A 344 -8.52 4.96 -1.23
CA PRO A 344 -8.31 4.81 -2.66
C PRO A 344 -6.88 5.20 -3.07
N ILE A 345 -6.22 4.33 -3.84
CA ILE A 345 -4.89 4.60 -4.41
C ILE A 345 -4.94 4.74 -5.93
N PRO A 346 -4.03 5.50 -6.56
CA PRO A 346 -4.00 5.63 -8.01
C PRO A 346 -3.69 4.31 -8.72
N LYS A 347 -4.44 4.03 -9.79
CA LYS A 347 -3.99 3.14 -10.87
C LYS A 347 -2.82 3.79 -11.61
N PRO A 348 -1.99 3.03 -12.36
CA PRO A 348 -0.89 3.57 -13.16
C PRO A 348 -1.40 4.31 -14.42
N LYS A 349 -2.28 5.29 -14.23
CA LYS A 349 -2.86 6.18 -15.23
C LYS A 349 -3.16 7.54 -14.59
N ALA A 350 -3.39 8.57 -15.39
CA ALA A 350 -3.72 9.89 -14.88
C ALA A 350 -4.99 9.84 -14.00
N TRP A 351 -5.00 10.59 -12.90
CA TRP A 351 -6.14 10.63 -11.98
C TRP A 351 -7.39 11.15 -12.70
N ASP A 352 -7.26 12.24 -13.47
CA ASP A 352 -8.34 12.90 -14.24
C ASP A 352 -9.62 13.16 -13.45
N CYS A 353 -9.52 13.19 -12.12
CA CYS A 353 -10.67 13.25 -11.21
C CYS A 353 -11.67 12.10 -11.42
N LYS A 354 -11.28 10.98 -12.03
CA LYS A 354 -12.17 9.84 -12.31
C LYS A 354 -11.96 8.75 -11.27
N ILE A 355 -12.98 8.47 -10.48
CA ILE A 355 -12.89 7.48 -9.40
C ILE A 355 -12.56 6.07 -9.91
N GLU A 356 -12.94 5.70 -11.14
CA GLU A 356 -12.55 4.42 -11.76
C GLU A 356 -11.03 4.26 -11.94
N ASN A 357 -10.28 5.36 -11.86
CA ASN A 357 -8.83 5.39 -11.91
C ASN A 357 -8.18 5.12 -10.55
N THR A 358 -8.95 4.65 -9.57
CA THR A 358 -8.45 4.22 -8.27
C THR A 358 -8.52 2.70 -8.08
N ARG A 359 -7.71 2.18 -7.16
CA ARG A 359 -7.90 0.86 -6.54
C ARG A 359 -8.38 1.05 -5.10
N PRO A 360 -9.38 0.28 -4.64
CA PRO A 360 -9.77 0.28 -3.25
C PRO A 360 -8.72 -0.46 -2.41
N ILE A 361 -8.10 0.19 -1.43
CA ILE A 361 -7.34 -0.51 -0.39
C ILE A 361 -8.15 -0.49 0.88
N VAL A 362 -8.42 -1.66 1.45
CA VAL A 362 -9.13 -1.80 2.71
C VAL A 362 -8.12 -1.90 3.86
N LEU A 363 -8.24 -1.00 4.82
CA LEU A 363 -7.46 -0.96 6.05
C LEU A 363 -8.17 -1.83 7.10
N LEU A 364 -7.90 -3.14 7.08
CA LEU A 364 -8.49 -4.09 8.02
C LEU A 364 -7.83 -4.04 9.40
N GLU A 365 -8.52 -4.57 10.42
CA GLU A 365 -8.01 -4.64 11.79
C GLU A 365 -6.70 -5.41 11.90
N THR A 366 -5.77 -4.87 12.69
CA THR A 366 -4.40 -5.40 12.79
C THR A 366 -4.39 -6.81 13.41
N PHE A 367 -5.28 -7.08 14.36
CA PHE A 367 -5.44 -8.42 14.96
C PHE A 367 -6.13 -9.41 14.02
N GLN A 368 -7.07 -8.97 13.18
CA GLN A 368 -7.64 -9.78 12.10
C GLN A 368 -6.53 -10.24 11.16
N LYS A 369 -5.70 -9.30 10.68
CA LYS A 369 -4.58 -9.63 9.81
C LYS A 369 -3.58 -10.57 10.47
N LEU A 370 -3.36 -10.43 11.79
CA LEU A 370 -2.50 -11.34 12.53
C LEU A 370 -3.07 -12.77 12.59
N PHE A 371 -4.34 -12.92 12.96
CA PHE A 371 -5.05 -14.20 12.96
C PHE A 371 -5.03 -14.85 11.57
N VAL A 372 -5.47 -14.11 10.56
CA VAL A 372 -5.56 -14.59 9.18
C VAL A 372 -4.17 -14.93 8.63
N LYS A 373 -3.11 -14.20 9.02
CA LYS A 373 -1.74 -14.51 8.59
C LYS A 373 -1.25 -15.86 9.13
N ILE A 374 -1.56 -16.22 10.38
CA ILE A 374 -1.22 -17.54 10.94
C ILE A 374 -1.95 -18.63 10.14
N LEU A 375 -3.25 -18.45 9.93
CA LEU A 375 -4.07 -19.39 9.16
C LEU A 375 -3.58 -19.51 7.69
N THR A 376 -3.23 -18.39 7.07
CA THR A 376 -2.67 -18.34 5.71
C THR A 376 -1.37 -19.12 5.61
N GLN A 377 -0.48 -19.03 6.61
CA GLN A 377 0.76 -19.80 6.62
C GLN A 377 0.50 -21.31 6.71
N ARG A 378 -0.44 -21.74 7.56
CA ARG A 378 -0.84 -23.16 7.62
C ARG A 378 -1.39 -23.65 6.29
N ILE A 379 -2.33 -22.91 5.71
CA ILE A 379 -2.95 -23.24 4.43
C ILE A 379 -1.90 -23.31 3.32
N ASN A 380 -1.02 -22.31 3.22
CA ASN A 380 0.02 -22.28 2.19
C ASN A 380 0.98 -23.47 2.32
N THR A 381 1.44 -23.78 3.54
CA THR A 381 2.29 -24.93 3.80
C THR A 381 1.61 -26.23 3.39
N THR A 382 0.37 -26.46 3.80
CA THR A 382 -0.35 -27.70 3.48
C THR A 382 -0.58 -27.84 1.97
N LEU A 383 -1.07 -26.79 1.30
CA LEU A 383 -1.32 -26.83 -0.15
C LEU A 383 -0.04 -27.07 -0.95
N THR A 384 1.07 -26.44 -0.55
CA THR A 384 2.37 -26.56 -1.24
C THR A 384 3.02 -27.92 -0.97
N MET A 385 2.99 -28.41 0.28
CA MET A 385 3.63 -29.66 0.68
C MET A 385 2.99 -30.89 0.02
N TYR A 386 1.67 -30.86 -0.18
CA TYR A 386 0.90 -31.98 -0.74
C TYR A 386 0.46 -31.76 -2.19
N ASN A 387 0.88 -30.65 -2.82
CA ASN A 387 0.59 -30.30 -4.21
C ASN A 387 -0.90 -30.45 -4.58
N LEU A 388 -1.79 -29.86 -3.77
CA LEU A 388 -3.25 -30.04 -3.89
C LEU A 388 -3.92 -29.09 -4.90
N ILE A 389 -3.16 -28.17 -5.49
CA ILE A 389 -3.63 -27.17 -6.46
C ILE A 389 -2.98 -27.44 -7.81
N ASN A 390 -3.70 -27.12 -8.89
CA ASN A 390 -3.21 -27.26 -10.25
C ASN A 390 -1.96 -26.39 -10.50
N GLU A 391 -0.93 -26.99 -11.08
CA GLU A 391 0.36 -26.36 -11.36
C GLU A 391 0.30 -25.21 -12.38
N ASN A 392 -0.79 -25.10 -13.14
CA ASN A 392 -0.99 -24.04 -14.13
C ASN A 392 -1.38 -22.70 -13.51
N ASN A 393 -1.71 -22.65 -12.21
CA ASN A 393 -1.97 -21.41 -11.49
C ASN A 393 -0.91 -21.18 -10.41
N GLN A 394 0.05 -20.30 -10.71
CA GLN A 394 1.28 -20.19 -9.92
C GLN A 394 1.37 -18.90 -9.09
N ALA A 395 0.23 -18.37 -8.67
CA ALA A 395 0.17 -17.02 -8.12
C ALA A 395 -0.22 -16.97 -6.64
N GLY A 396 0.76 -17.11 -5.74
CA GLY A 396 0.55 -16.84 -4.31
C GLY A 396 0.90 -18.01 -3.37
N LEU A 397 1.29 -19.16 -3.90
CA LEU A 397 1.90 -20.23 -3.11
C LEU A 397 3.39 -19.97 -2.89
N THR A 398 3.93 -20.53 -1.81
CA THR A 398 5.34 -20.36 -1.47
C THR A 398 6.23 -21.00 -2.54
N GLY A 399 7.31 -20.30 -2.94
CA GLY A 399 8.27 -20.79 -3.93
C GLY A 399 7.88 -20.53 -5.39
N GLN A 400 6.70 -19.96 -5.66
CA GLN A 400 6.29 -19.60 -7.01
C GLN A 400 6.72 -18.18 -7.38
N SER A 401 6.97 -17.94 -8.67
CA SER A 401 7.49 -16.70 -9.22
C SER A 401 6.82 -16.40 -10.56
N THR A 402 6.78 -15.12 -10.95
CA THR A 402 6.37 -14.70 -12.31
C THR A 402 7.28 -15.29 -13.39
N LEU A 403 8.51 -15.69 -13.04
CA LEU A 403 9.46 -16.27 -13.99
C LEU A 403 8.94 -17.58 -14.59
N GLN A 404 8.31 -18.44 -13.79
CA GLN A 404 7.93 -19.78 -14.22
C GLN A 404 6.80 -19.74 -15.27
N PRO A 405 5.69 -18.98 -15.09
CA PRO A 405 4.71 -18.75 -16.15
C PRO A 405 5.32 -18.17 -17.44
N LEU A 406 6.25 -17.21 -17.30
CA LEU A 406 6.92 -16.60 -18.45
C LEU A 406 7.80 -17.61 -19.21
N GLN A 407 8.52 -18.48 -18.49
CA GLN A 407 9.30 -19.55 -19.11
C GLN A 407 8.41 -20.56 -19.82
N VAL A 408 7.26 -20.92 -19.26
CA VAL A 408 6.30 -21.82 -19.93
C VAL A 408 5.80 -21.18 -21.23
N ILE A 409 5.36 -19.91 -21.19
CA ILE A 409 4.95 -19.18 -22.40
C ILE A 409 6.08 -19.15 -23.43
N GLN A 410 7.31 -18.81 -23.02
CA GLN A 410 8.46 -18.73 -23.90
C GLN A 410 8.79 -20.08 -24.55
N HIS A 411 8.84 -21.16 -23.78
CA HIS A 411 9.13 -22.50 -24.31
C HIS A 411 8.05 -22.98 -25.28
N ILE A 412 6.77 -22.68 -25.03
CA ILE A 412 5.68 -22.99 -25.97
C ILE A 412 5.89 -22.26 -27.30
N ILE A 413 6.24 -20.96 -27.26
CA ILE A 413 6.52 -20.17 -28.46
C ILE A 413 7.73 -20.74 -29.23
N GLU A 414 8.83 -21.02 -28.54
CA GLU A 414 10.06 -21.57 -29.13
C GLU A 414 9.82 -22.97 -29.72
N SER A 415 9.05 -23.82 -29.03
CA SER A 415 8.68 -25.16 -29.50
C SER A 415 7.84 -25.08 -30.77
N ALA A 416 6.82 -24.22 -30.80
CA ALA A 416 5.97 -24.03 -31.98
C ALA A 416 6.79 -23.53 -33.19
N TYR A 417 7.70 -22.59 -32.95
CA TYR A 417 8.60 -22.06 -33.98
C TYR A 417 9.53 -23.15 -34.54
N LYS A 418 10.16 -23.94 -33.66
CA LYS A 418 11.06 -25.04 -34.04
C LYS A 418 10.33 -26.13 -34.84
N ASP A 419 9.15 -26.51 -34.40
CA ASP A 419 8.32 -27.55 -35.04
C ASP A 419 7.59 -27.04 -36.29
N LYS A 420 7.66 -25.73 -36.58
CA LYS A 420 6.89 -25.06 -37.65
C LYS A 420 5.38 -25.30 -37.54
N LYS A 421 4.87 -25.36 -36.31
CA LYS A 421 3.44 -25.51 -36.01
C LYS A 421 2.81 -24.14 -35.75
N GLN A 422 1.55 -24.02 -36.13
CA GLN A 422 0.75 -22.86 -35.79
C GLN A 422 0.51 -22.83 -34.28
N LEU A 423 0.62 -21.65 -33.68
CA LEU A 423 0.33 -21.39 -32.27
C LEU A 423 -0.55 -20.16 -32.17
N TRP A 424 -1.66 -20.29 -31.47
CA TRP A 424 -2.53 -19.20 -31.10
C TRP A 424 -2.39 -18.95 -29.60
N ILE A 425 -2.24 -17.67 -29.23
CA ILE A 425 -2.16 -17.24 -27.84
C ILE A 425 -3.31 -16.27 -27.56
N GLY A 426 -4.18 -16.61 -26.63
CA GLY A 426 -5.22 -15.73 -26.11
C GLY A 426 -4.77 -15.13 -24.79
N LEU A 427 -4.78 -13.80 -24.66
CA LEU A 427 -4.48 -13.11 -23.42
C LEU A 427 -5.78 -12.59 -22.80
N GLN A 428 -6.08 -13.00 -21.57
CA GLN A 428 -7.28 -12.63 -20.85
C GLN A 428 -6.91 -11.88 -19.57
N ASP A 429 -7.50 -10.70 -19.40
CA ASP A 429 -7.45 -9.90 -18.17
C ASP A 429 -8.83 -9.90 -17.51
N LEU A 430 -8.92 -10.43 -16.29
CA LEU A 430 -10.17 -10.49 -15.54
C LEU A 430 -10.44 -9.18 -14.79
N SER A 431 -11.32 -8.36 -15.38
CA SER A 431 -11.73 -7.09 -14.76
C SER A 431 -12.29 -7.28 -13.33
N LYS A 432 -11.64 -6.62 -12.36
CA LYS A 432 -12.04 -6.60 -10.93
C LYS A 432 -12.14 -8.00 -10.31
N ALA A 433 -11.17 -8.87 -10.60
CA ALA A 433 -11.11 -10.26 -10.16
C ALA A 433 -11.50 -10.48 -8.69
N TYR A 434 -10.78 -9.86 -7.75
CA TYR A 434 -11.06 -10.00 -6.31
C TYR A 434 -12.45 -9.51 -5.91
N ASP A 435 -12.86 -8.36 -6.44
CA ASP A 435 -14.13 -7.72 -6.07
C ASP A 435 -15.35 -8.48 -6.62
N ARG A 436 -15.15 -9.44 -7.53
CA ARG A 436 -16.20 -10.23 -8.19
C ARG A 436 -16.24 -11.70 -7.79
N VAL A 437 -15.39 -12.12 -6.83
CA VAL A 437 -15.44 -13.49 -6.29
C VAL A 437 -16.82 -13.77 -5.71
N ASN A 438 -17.44 -14.88 -6.13
CA ASN A 438 -18.69 -15.37 -5.55
C ASN A 438 -18.36 -16.27 -4.35
N LEU A 439 -18.72 -15.83 -3.14
CA LEU A 439 -18.41 -16.56 -1.91
C LEU A 439 -19.02 -17.97 -1.86
N SER A 440 -20.16 -18.19 -2.50
CA SER A 440 -20.79 -19.51 -2.55
C SER A 440 -20.03 -20.49 -3.46
N LEU A 441 -19.47 -20.01 -4.57
CA LEU A 441 -18.58 -20.82 -5.41
C LEU A 441 -17.20 -21.03 -4.76
N LEU A 442 -16.67 -20.02 -4.06
CA LEU A 442 -15.46 -20.16 -3.26
C LEU A 442 -15.64 -21.24 -2.18
N LYS A 443 -16.80 -21.29 -1.53
CA LYS A 443 -17.13 -22.34 -0.56
C LYS A 443 -17.05 -23.74 -1.19
N LEU A 444 -17.70 -23.94 -2.34
CA LEU A 444 -17.64 -25.23 -3.06
C LEU A 444 -16.20 -25.58 -3.50
N ALA A 445 -15.39 -24.59 -3.87
CA ALA A 445 -13.98 -24.81 -4.22
C ALA A 445 -13.12 -25.22 -2.99
N LEU A 446 -13.41 -24.68 -1.80
CA LEU A 446 -12.78 -25.09 -0.54
C LEU A 446 -13.20 -26.52 -0.16
N GLU A 447 -14.49 -26.82 -0.24
CA GLU A 447 -15.06 -28.16 0.03
C GLU A 447 -14.46 -29.20 -0.92
N ARG A 448 -14.28 -28.86 -2.20
CA ARG A 448 -13.58 -29.69 -3.19
C ARG A 448 -12.19 -30.11 -2.73
N LEU A 449 -11.43 -29.20 -2.10
CA LEU A 449 -10.08 -29.44 -1.58
C LEU A 449 -10.06 -30.09 -0.20
N HIS A 450 -11.20 -30.51 0.35
CA HIS A 450 -11.36 -31.08 1.70
C HIS A 450 -10.94 -30.12 2.82
N PHE A 451 -11.14 -28.81 2.66
CA PHE A 451 -11.00 -27.89 3.79
C PHE A 451 -11.99 -28.26 4.89
N PRO A 452 -11.56 -28.33 6.17
CA PRO A 452 -12.47 -28.62 7.27
C PRO A 452 -13.56 -27.55 7.38
N ASP A 453 -14.78 -27.96 7.73
CA ASP A 453 -15.94 -27.06 7.84
C ASP A 453 -15.69 -25.84 8.73
N LYS A 454 -14.92 -26.02 9.81
CA LYS A 454 -14.52 -24.95 10.72
C LYS A 454 -13.72 -23.86 10.01
N ILE A 455 -12.77 -24.27 9.18
CA ILE A 455 -11.93 -23.35 8.40
C ILE A 455 -12.73 -22.73 7.28
N THR A 456 -13.50 -23.53 6.54
CA THR A 456 -14.38 -23.04 5.47
C THR A 456 -15.34 -21.97 6.00
N THR A 457 -15.96 -22.19 7.16
CA THR A 457 -16.88 -21.23 7.79
C THR A 457 -16.17 -19.93 8.16
N LEU A 458 -15.01 -20.00 8.81
CA LEU A 458 -14.20 -18.82 9.13
C LEU A 458 -13.81 -18.02 7.87
N LEU A 459 -13.33 -18.70 6.83
CA LEU A 459 -12.90 -18.06 5.60
C LEU A 459 -14.03 -17.39 4.84
N ILE A 460 -15.23 -17.99 4.81
CA ILE A 460 -16.41 -17.37 4.21
C ILE A 460 -16.92 -16.22 5.07
N PHE A 461 -16.93 -16.38 6.40
CA PHE A 461 -17.39 -15.34 7.32
C PHE A 461 -16.50 -14.10 7.29
N LEU A 462 -15.19 -14.27 7.03
CA LEU A 462 -14.24 -13.16 6.86
C LEU A 462 -14.68 -12.13 5.80
N PHE A 463 -15.44 -12.56 4.80
CA PHE A 463 -15.91 -11.70 3.71
C PHE A 463 -17.42 -11.42 3.73
N SER A 464 -18.13 -11.87 4.76
CA SER A 464 -19.58 -11.71 4.92
C SER A 464 -19.92 -10.55 5.86
N ASP A 465 -21.07 -9.90 5.64
CA ASP A 465 -21.63 -8.85 6.51
C ASP A 465 -20.67 -7.70 6.86
N ARG A 466 -19.85 -7.30 5.89
CA ARG A 466 -18.83 -6.25 6.06
C ARG A 466 -19.38 -4.87 5.71
N LYS A 467 -18.91 -3.86 6.43
CA LYS A 467 -19.14 -2.45 6.11
C LYS A 467 -17.84 -1.68 5.98
N ASN A 468 -17.83 -0.72 5.06
CA ASN A 468 -16.68 0.14 4.83
C ASN A 468 -17.06 1.62 4.90
N ASN A 469 -16.10 2.46 5.31
CA ASN A 469 -16.12 3.91 5.14
C ASN A 469 -14.97 4.36 4.25
N VAL A 470 -15.21 5.30 3.36
CA VAL A 470 -14.15 5.88 2.53
C VAL A 470 -13.46 7.02 3.29
N ILE A 471 -12.14 6.98 3.35
CA ILE A 471 -11.33 8.10 3.88
C ILE A 471 -11.25 9.19 2.83
N LEU A 472 -11.79 10.37 3.16
CA LEU A 472 -11.83 11.56 2.30
C LEU A 472 -11.03 12.70 2.94
N PRO A 473 -10.62 13.72 2.15
CA PRO A 473 -9.87 14.87 2.68
C PRO A 473 -10.60 15.66 3.76
N PHE A 474 -11.92 15.54 3.82
CA PHE A 474 -12.82 16.27 4.70
C PHE A 474 -13.48 15.38 5.78
N GLY A 475 -13.03 14.13 5.95
CA GLY A 475 -13.55 13.21 6.95
C GLY A 475 -13.81 11.81 6.39
N LEU A 476 -14.58 11.01 7.13
CA LEU A 476 -15.04 9.70 6.67
C LEU A 476 -16.39 9.87 5.94
N SER A 477 -16.62 9.07 4.90
CA SER A 477 -17.97 8.91 4.36
C SER A 477 -18.87 8.09 5.30
N ALA A 478 -20.18 8.07 5.04
CA ALA A 478 -21.09 7.15 5.70
C ALA A 478 -20.74 5.68 5.39
N ASP A 479 -21.18 4.76 6.24
CA ASP A 479 -20.99 3.32 6.04
C ASP A 479 -21.68 2.87 4.75
N TYR A 480 -21.09 1.90 4.06
CA TYR A 480 -21.76 1.15 3.01
C TYR A 480 -21.47 -0.35 3.16
N ASP A 481 -22.46 -1.18 2.82
CA ASP A 481 -22.32 -2.64 2.87
C ASP A 481 -21.47 -3.13 1.68
N VAL A 482 -20.52 -4.03 1.95
CA VAL A 482 -19.72 -4.69 0.92
C VAL A 482 -20.44 -5.95 0.46
N ILE A 483 -20.96 -5.93 -0.77
CA ILE A 483 -21.93 -6.91 -1.22
C ILE A 483 -21.29 -8.16 -1.87
N GLN A 484 -20.12 -7.99 -2.50
CA GLN A 484 -19.45 -9.08 -3.22
C GLN A 484 -17.93 -8.94 -3.12
N GLY A 485 -17.24 -10.08 -3.29
CA GLY A 485 -15.79 -10.14 -3.46
C GLY A 485 -15.03 -10.39 -2.17
N ILE A 486 -13.73 -10.55 -2.34
CA ILE A 486 -12.75 -10.67 -1.26
C ILE A 486 -11.90 -9.39 -1.20
N ASP A 487 -11.37 -9.07 -0.02
CA ASP A 487 -10.68 -7.80 0.19
C ASP A 487 -9.32 -7.70 -0.49
N GLN A 488 -9.15 -6.63 -1.27
CA GLN A 488 -7.84 -6.19 -1.75
C GLN A 488 -7.02 -5.65 -0.58
N GLY A 489 -6.12 -6.49 -0.06
CA GLY A 489 -5.25 -6.15 1.07
C GLY A 489 -5.40 -7.05 2.30
N GLU A 490 -6.30 -8.04 2.26
CA GLU A 490 -6.26 -9.16 3.19
C GLU A 490 -5.14 -10.15 2.81
N VAL A 491 -4.51 -10.74 3.82
CA VAL A 491 -3.32 -11.60 3.70
C VAL A 491 -3.63 -12.88 2.91
N ILE A 492 -4.84 -13.41 3.06
CA ILE A 492 -5.24 -14.69 2.45
C ILE A 492 -5.82 -14.53 1.03
N SER A 493 -6.22 -13.33 0.62
CA SER A 493 -6.94 -13.11 -0.65
C SER A 493 -6.23 -13.70 -1.88
N PRO A 494 -4.90 -13.62 -2.05
CA PRO A 494 -4.22 -14.26 -3.16
C PRO A 494 -4.40 -15.79 -3.18
N ILE A 495 -4.30 -16.46 -2.03
CA ILE A 495 -4.49 -17.92 -1.95
C ILE A 495 -5.93 -18.31 -2.24
N LEU A 496 -6.90 -17.57 -1.70
CA LEU A 496 -8.32 -17.83 -1.98
C LEU A 496 -8.66 -17.64 -3.45
N TRP A 497 -8.02 -16.69 -4.12
CA TRP A 497 -8.16 -16.53 -5.56
C TRP A 497 -7.66 -17.74 -6.34
N ILE A 498 -6.48 -18.28 -5.97
CA ILE A 498 -5.99 -19.52 -6.58
C ILE A 498 -6.99 -20.66 -6.38
N ILE A 499 -7.47 -20.85 -5.16
CA ILE A 499 -8.44 -21.90 -4.82
C ILE A 499 -9.74 -21.71 -5.60
N TYR A 500 -10.24 -20.48 -5.68
CA TYR A 500 -11.45 -20.15 -6.43
C TYR A 500 -11.33 -20.49 -7.92
N TYR A 501 -10.15 -20.28 -8.50
CA TYR A 501 -9.91 -20.45 -9.93
C TYR A 501 -9.47 -21.88 -10.29
N ASP A 502 -9.00 -22.66 -9.31
CA ASP A 502 -8.51 -24.04 -9.47
C ASP A 502 -9.49 -25.02 -10.13
N PRO A 503 -10.82 -25.02 -9.82
CA PRO A 503 -11.77 -25.89 -10.51
C PRO A 503 -11.73 -25.71 -12.03
N MET A 504 -11.61 -24.46 -12.52
CA MET A 504 -11.52 -24.17 -13.95
C MET A 504 -10.24 -24.76 -14.55
N PHE A 505 -9.08 -24.53 -13.93
CA PHE A 505 -7.80 -25.10 -14.39
C PHE A 505 -7.82 -26.62 -14.39
N SER A 506 -8.38 -27.23 -13.33
CA SER A 506 -8.55 -28.66 -13.21
C SER A 506 -9.42 -29.22 -14.34
N HIS A 507 -10.55 -28.56 -14.64
CA HIS A 507 -11.41 -28.95 -15.76
C HIS A 507 -10.68 -28.88 -17.11
N LEU A 508 -9.98 -27.78 -17.37
CA LEU A 508 -9.25 -27.57 -18.62
C LEU A 508 -8.11 -28.57 -18.80
N SER A 509 -7.44 -28.98 -17.72
CA SER A 509 -6.39 -29.99 -17.78
C SER A 509 -6.91 -31.37 -18.18
N GLN A 510 -8.20 -31.65 -17.95
CA GLN A 510 -8.85 -32.91 -18.35
C GLN A 510 -9.32 -32.89 -19.82
N LEU A 511 -9.52 -31.70 -20.39
CA LEU A 511 -9.88 -31.52 -21.80
C LEU A 511 -8.62 -31.69 -22.67
N THR A 512 -8.21 -32.94 -22.89
CA THR A 512 -6.99 -33.33 -23.59
C THR A 512 -6.92 -32.90 -25.06
N GLU A 513 -8.03 -32.47 -25.66
CA GLU A 513 -8.14 -32.15 -27.09
C GLU A 513 -7.40 -30.86 -27.51
N ASN A 514 -6.95 -30.02 -26.57
CA ASN A 514 -6.32 -28.72 -26.87
C ASN A 514 -4.95 -28.49 -26.19
N LEU A 515 -4.27 -29.53 -25.71
CA LEU A 515 -2.97 -29.38 -25.04
C LEU A 515 -1.85 -29.06 -26.05
N HIS A 516 -1.11 -27.97 -25.82
CA HIS A 516 0.18 -27.80 -26.48
C HIS A 516 1.19 -28.71 -25.79
N ILE A 517 1.72 -29.71 -26.52
CA ILE A 517 2.71 -30.64 -26.00
C ILE A 517 4.08 -30.26 -26.56
N THR A 518 4.97 -29.82 -25.68
CA THR A 518 6.37 -29.56 -25.96
C THR A 518 7.20 -30.77 -25.54
N ARG A 519 7.88 -31.41 -26.50
CA ARG A 519 8.78 -32.55 -26.23
C ARG A 519 10.22 -32.09 -26.16
N ILE A 520 10.87 -32.36 -25.04
CA ILE A 520 12.27 -31.99 -24.79
C ILE A 520 13.07 -33.26 -24.47
N LYS A 521 14.29 -33.36 -25.01
CA LYS A 521 15.26 -34.34 -24.52
C LYS A 521 16.04 -33.72 -23.37
N LYS A 522 15.82 -34.19 -22.15
CA LYS A 522 16.63 -33.85 -20.99
C LYS A 522 17.98 -34.52 -21.14
N ILE A 523 19.01 -33.70 -21.33
CA ILE A 523 20.38 -34.17 -21.42
C ILE A 523 20.80 -34.70 -20.05
N ASN A 524 21.05 -36.00 -19.95
CA ASN A 524 21.52 -36.62 -18.70
C ASN A 524 23.04 -36.60 -18.63
N ASN A 525 23.71 -36.86 -19.74
CA ASN A 525 25.16 -36.83 -19.86
C ASN A 525 25.56 -36.40 -21.26
N ILE A 526 26.30 -35.30 -21.38
CA ILE A 526 26.77 -34.74 -22.66
C ILE A 526 27.64 -35.71 -23.48
N TYR A 527 28.25 -36.72 -22.83
CA TYR A 527 29.08 -37.74 -23.48
C TYR A 527 28.32 -39.03 -23.82
N GLN A 528 27.06 -39.17 -23.37
CA GLN A 528 26.22 -40.34 -23.65
C GLN A 528 24.81 -39.89 -24.08
N PRO A 529 24.67 -39.35 -25.31
CA PRO A 529 23.39 -38.81 -25.80
C PRO A 529 22.25 -39.84 -25.81
N ASP A 530 22.60 -41.13 -25.87
CA ASP A 530 21.65 -42.25 -25.86
C ASP A 530 20.97 -42.44 -24.50
N THR A 531 21.50 -41.80 -23.44
CA THR A 531 20.92 -41.84 -22.08
C THR A 531 19.94 -40.69 -21.82
N ASP A 532 19.73 -39.81 -22.79
CA ASP A 532 18.85 -38.64 -22.64
C ASP A 532 17.39 -39.07 -22.45
N LEU A 533 16.73 -38.49 -21.45
CA LEU A 533 15.33 -38.78 -21.15
C LEU A 533 14.42 -37.87 -21.95
N GLN A 534 13.44 -38.43 -22.63
CA GLN A 534 12.39 -37.65 -23.26
C GLN A 534 11.38 -37.20 -22.19
N ILE A 535 11.14 -35.90 -22.12
CA ILE A 535 10.16 -35.29 -21.21
C ILE A 535 9.17 -34.51 -22.07
N ASP A 536 7.89 -34.81 -21.88
CA ASP A 536 6.79 -34.10 -22.52
C ASP A 536 6.20 -33.13 -21.49
N TYR A 537 6.20 -31.84 -21.83
CA TYR A 537 5.50 -30.80 -21.07
C TYR A 537 4.23 -30.45 -21.82
N SER A 538 3.08 -30.49 -21.14
CA SER A 538 1.80 -30.11 -21.74
C SER A 538 1.15 -28.99 -20.97
N SER A 539 0.77 -27.91 -21.65
CA SER A 539 -0.06 -26.86 -21.05
C SER A 539 -1.01 -26.28 -22.09
N SER A 540 -2.28 -26.13 -21.71
CA SER A 540 -3.30 -25.43 -22.51
C SER A 540 -3.59 -24.03 -21.97
N VAL A 541 -3.22 -23.78 -20.72
CA VAL A 541 -3.50 -22.53 -20.03
C VAL A 541 -2.46 -22.31 -18.93
N VAL A 542 -2.03 -21.06 -18.78
CA VAL A 542 -1.16 -20.61 -17.68
C VAL A 542 -1.78 -19.37 -17.06
N GLY A 543 -2.02 -19.42 -15.75
CA GLY A 543 -2.54 -18.32 -14.96
C GLY A 543 -1.48 -17.70 -14.07
N TYR A 544 -1.53 -16.38 -13.95
CA TYR A 544 -0.87 -15.62 -12.91
C TYR A 544 -1.82 -14.56 -12.36
N LEU A 545 -2.36 -14.78 -11.15
CA LEU A 545 -3.40 -13.95 -10.55
C LEU A 545 -4.60 -13.82 -11.51
N ASP A 546 -4.96 -12.60 -11.89
CA ASP A 546 -6.04 -12.23 -12.80
C ASP A 546 -5.69 -12.35 -14.28
N ASP A 547 -4.40 -12.48 -14.61
CA ASP A 547 -3.92 -12.68 -15.97
C ASP A 547 -3.95 -14.17 -16.35
N THR A 548 -4.60 -14.51 -17.46
CA THR A 548 -4.63 -15.88 -17.99
C THR A 548 -4.18 -15.91 -19.45
N SER A 549 -3.21 -16.77 -19.75
CA SER A 549 -2.71 -17.03 -21.10
C SER A 549 -3.22 -18.38 -21.58
N TRP A 550 -3.89 -18.39 -22.73
CA TRP A 550 -4.51 -19.55 -23.36
C TRP A 550 -3.69 -19.96 -24.58
N PHE A 551 -3.44 -21.25 -24.75
CA PHE A 551 -2.69 -21.78 -25.90
C PHE A 551 -3.54 -22.74 -26.70
N ALA A 552 -3.51 -22.61 -28.03
CA ALA A 552 -4.19 -23.54 -28.93
C ALA A 552 -3.37 -23.76 -30.21
N LEU A 553 -3.46 -24.98 -30.77
CA LEU A 553 -2.86 -25.34 -32.05
C LEU A 553 -3.73 -24.91 -33.25
N GLU A 554 -5.04 -24.77 -33.04
CA GLU A 554 -6.01 -24.35 -34.05
C GLU A 554 -7.00 -23.34 -33.45
N LEU A 555 -7.41 -22.34 -34.25
CA LEU A 555 -8.47 -21.41 -33.85
C LEU A 555 -9.84 -21.99 -34.20
N ARG A 556 -10.34 -22.93 -33.39
CA ARG A 556 -11.73 -23.40 -33.50
C ARG A 556 -12.62 -22.46 -32.69
N MET A 557 -13.32 -21.56 -33.38
CA MET A 557 -14.40 -20.77 -32.78
C MET A 557 -15.52 -21.73 -32.37
N GLY A 558 -15.51 -22.20 -31.12
CA GLY A 558 -16.60 -23.00 -30.58
C GLY A 558 -17.89 -22.20 -30.71
N GLN A 559 -18.89 -22.76 -31.40
CA GLN A 559 -20.27 -22.33 -31.24
C GLN A 559 -20.61 -22.48 -29.77
N VAL A 560 -20.61 -21.38 -29.03
CA VAL A 560 -21.15 -21.32 -27.68
C VAL A 560 -22.63 -21.69 -27.80
N ARG A 561 -22.95 -22.97 -27.55
CA ARG A 561 -24.34 -23.38 -27.35
C ARG A 561 -24.76 -22.72 -26.05
N SER A 562 -25.53 -21.64 -26.18
CA SER A 562 -26.36 -21.09 -25.12
C SER A 562 -27.22 -22.22 -24.55
N GLY A 563 -26.90 -22.66 -23.35
CA GLY A 563 -27.65 -23.65 -22.57
C GLY A 563 -27.77 -23.18 -21.14
#